data_AF-A0AAV8XFG4-F1
#
_entry.id   AF-A0AAV8XFG4-F1
#
_cell.length_a   1.000
_cell.length_b   1.000
_cell.length_c   1.000
_cell.angle_alpha   90.00
_cell.angle_beta   90.00
_cell.angle_gamma   90.00
#
_symmetry.space_group_name_H-M   'P 1'
#
loop_
_entity.id
_entity.type
_entity.pdbx_description
1 polymer ?
#
loop_
_entity_poly.entity_id
_entity_poly.type
_entity_poly.pdbx_seq_one_letter_code
_entity_poly.pdbx_strand_id
1 'polypeptide(L)'
;MARLQERPVLFKYIIDEYCICRRSILVGEFINALTRGGPSGNPAPIEMRAHDVQIYVTDMLVWLNKAIPVEKQNLYLLLKWCNNVDVDDHITDSLASICEGLCQPLKIRIEKILSVPSQATVLYSVVNLLRYYKKCICKIVKKGLFEQTLIELQNRCEQVFLVALQQQVNNMLIRVEAPPRDLSPTPAVNNLLAILRDMLSTASMSEGREVDMGK
;
A
#
# COMPACT_ATOMS: atom_id res chain seq x y z
N MET A 1 10.01 -25.42 19.60
CA MET A 1 10.14 -25.70 18.15
C MET A 1 11.28 -26.66 17.82
N ALA A 2 12.50 -26.48 18.35
CA ALA A 2 13.65 -27.36 18.08
C ALA A 2 13.35 -28.88 18.18
N ARG A 3 12.74 -29.34 19.29
CA ARG A 3 12.37 -30.76 19.49
C ARG A 3 11.26 -31.27 18.55
N LEU A 4 10.46 -30.37 18.00
CA LEU A 4 9.35 -30.72 17.11
C LEU A 4 9.81 -30.92 15.67
N GLN A 5 11.00 -30.45 15.30
CA GLN A 5 11.54 -30.60 13.94
C GLN A 5 11.69 -32.07 13.53
N GLU A 6 11.93 -32.97 14.48
CA GLU A 6 12.02 -34.43 14.26
C GLU A 6 10.65 -35.06 13.92
N ARG A 7 9.54 -34.31 14.06
CA ARG A 7 8.17 -34.74 13.77
C ARG A 7 7.51 -33.77 12.77
N PRO A 8 7.78 -33.89 11.46
CA PRO A 8 7.44 -32.87 10.47
C PRO A 8 5.94 -32.58 10.37
N VAL A 9 5.08 -33.60 10.53
CA VAL A 9 3.61 -33.42 10.51
C VAL A 9 3.13 -32.54 11.67
N LEU A 10 3.60 -32.82 12.88
CA LEU A 10 3.23 -32.07 14.08
C LEU A 10 3.84 -30.66 14.06
N PHE A 11 5.07 -30.53 13.56
CA PHE A 11 5.72 -29.25 13.36
C PHE A 11 4.92 -28.33 12.43
N LYS A 12 4.52 -28.86 11.25
CA LYS A 12 3.70 -28.13 10.29
C LYS A 12 2.36 -27.70 10.90
N TYR A 13 1.67 -28.62 11.58
CA TYR A 13 0.40 -28.31 12.25
C TYR A 13 0.52 -27.14 13.24
N ILE A 14 1.56 -27.15 14.09
CA ILE A 14 1.76 -26.09 15.08
C ILE A 14 2.11 -24.75 14.42
N ILE A 15 2.88 -24.76 13.33
CA ILE A 15 3.18 -23.56 12.55
C ILE A 15 1.91 -23.00 11.89
N ASP A 16 1.09 -23.87 11.31
CA ASP A 16 -0.17 -23.46 10.68
C ASP A 16 -1.13 -22.83 11.70
N GLU A 17 -1.30 -23.44 12.88
CA GLU A 17 -2.09 -22.87 14.00
C GLU A 17 -1.52 -21.54 14.50
N TYR A 18 -0.19 -21.43 14.63
CA TYR A 18 0.46 -20.17 14.98
C TYR A 18 0.16 -19.07 13.95
N CYS A 19 0.22 -19.40 12.65
CA CYS A 19 -0.10 -18.46 11.58
C CYS A 19 -1.56 -18.01 11.64
N ILE A 20 -2.50 -18.90 11.92
CA ILE A 20 -3.93 -18.57 12.07
C ILE A 20 -4.12 -17.57 13.23
N CYS A 21 -3.52 -17.83 14.39
CA CYS A 21 -3.61 -16.94 15.55
C CYS A 21 -2.98 -15.57 15.25
N ARG A 22 -1.77 -15.53 14.70
CA ARG A 22 -1.08 -14.28 14.36
C ARG A 22 -1.81 -13.48 13.30
N ARG A 23 -2.35 -14.13 12.27
CA ARG A 23 -3.20 -13.50 11.24
C ARG A 23 -4.38 -12.78 11.89
N SER A 24 -5.11 -13.45 12.78
CA SER A 24 -6.24 -12.86 13.50
C SER A 24 -5.84 -11.62 14.33
N ILE A 25 -4.72 -11.72 15.06
CA ILE A 25 -4.17 -10.60 15.84
C ILE A 25 -3.79 -9.43 14.93
N LEU A 26 -3.03 -9.68 13.87
CA LEU A 26 -2.56 -8.65 12.94
C LEU A 26 -3.72 -7.91 12.26
N VAL A 27 -4.75 -8.65 11.84
CA VAL A 27 -5.97 -8.05 11.28
C VAL A 27 -6.68 -7.21 12.35
N GLY A 28 -6.82 -7.72 13.57
CA GLY A 28 -7.40 -6.97 14.69
C GLY A 28 -6.65 -5.67 14.99
N GLU A 29 -5.33 -5.70 15.02
CA GLU A 29 -4.49 -4.52 15.20
C GLU A 29 -4.64 -3.53 14.06
N PHE A 30 -4.73 -4.00 12.81
CA PHE A 30 -4.97 -3.13 11.67
C PHE A 30 -6.32 -2.42 11.77
N ILE A 31 -7.39 -3.16 12.09
CA ILE A 31 -8.74 -2.59 12.28
C ILE A 31 -8.76 -1.62 13.46
N ASN A 32 -8.04 -1.91 14.54
CA ASN A 32 -7.90 -0.98 15.67
C ASN A 32 -7.16 0.30 15.27
N ALA A 33 -6.07 0.21 14.50
CA ALA A 33 -5.38 1.39 13.99
C ALA A 33 -6.28 2.25 13.08
N LEU A 34 -7.11 1.59 12.27
CA LEU A 34 -8.08 2.26 11.41
C LEU A 34 -9.17 2.98 12.23
N THR A 35 -9.80 2.30 13.18
CA THR A 35 -11.04 2.75 13.83
C THR A 35 -10.88 3.39 15.19
N ARG A 36 -9.86 2.99 15.97
CA ARG A 36 -9.62 3.45 17.36
C ARG A 36 -8.36 4.29 17.51
N GLY A 37 -7.38 4.10 16.63
CA GLY A 37 -6.07 4.74 16.76
C GLY A 37 -5.19 4.07 17.81
N GLY A 38 -4.15 4.77 18.25
CA GLY A 38 -3.20 4.25 19.25
C GLY A 38 -3.68 4.39 20.71
N PRO A 39 -2.84 4.02 21.68
CA PRO A 39 -3.18 4.11 23.11
C PRO A 39 -3.66 5.51 23.48
N SER A 40 -4.79 5.60 24.19
CA SER A 40 -5.45 6.88 24.53
C SER A 40 -5.90 7.72 23.33
N GLY A 41 -6.11 7.10 22.16
CA GLY A 41 -6.53 7.78 20.94
C GLY A 41 -5.39 8.48 20.20
N ASN A 42 -4.13 8.20 20.55
CA ASN A 42 -2.94 8.78 19.91
C ASN A 42 -2.02 7.69 19.33
N PRO A 43 -1.71 7.73 18.01
CA PRO A 43 -2.25 8.66 17.01
C PRO A 43 -3.75 8.43 16.76
N ALA A 44 -4.45 9.46 16.30
CA ALA A 44 -5.88 9.41 16.00
C ALA A 44 -6.21 8.32 14.96
N PRO A 45 -7.42 7.72 15.00
CA PRO A 45 -7.87 6.72 14.03
C PRO A 45 -7.61 7.15 12.59
N ILE A 46 -7.13 6.24 11.76
CA ILE A 46 -6.85 6.54 10.34
C ILE A 46 -8.15 6.94 9.62
N GLU A 47 -9.30 6.35 9.97
CA GLU A 47 -10.62 6.68 9.40
C GLU A 47 -11.01 8.16 9.57
N MET A 48 -10.49 8.87 10.57
CA MET A 48 -10.74 10.31 10.71
C MET A 48 -10.15 11.15 9.57
N ARG A 49 -9.15 10.59 8.86
CA ARG A 49 -8.45 11.25 7.75
C ARG A 49 -8.94 10.80 6.37
N ALA A 50 -10.04 10.04 6.30
CA ALA A 50 -10.59 9.53 5.03
C ALA A 50 -11.02 10.62 4.02
N HIS A 51 -11.15 11.88 4.46
CA HIS A 51 -11.41 13.03 3.58
C HIS A 51 -10.18 13.42 2.72
N ASP A 52 -8.97 13.13 3.20
CA ASP A 52 -7.73 13.32 2.45
C ASP A 52 -7.23 11.96 1.96
N VAL A 53 -7.48 11.71 0.67
CA VAL A 53 -7.16 10.45 0.00
C VAL A 53 -5.67 10.10 0.11
N GLN A 54 -4.79 11.09 -0.04
CA GLN A 54 -3.35 10.84 -0.05
C GLN A 54 -2.86 10.47 1.35
N ILE A 55 -3.26 11.23 2.37
CA ILE A 55 -2.86 10.97 3.76
C ILE A 55 -3.45 9.64 4.24
N TYR A 56 -4.72 9.38 3.96
CA TYR A 56 -5.37 8.15 4.37
C TYR A 56 -4.70 6.89 3.82
N VAL A 57 -4.40 6.87 2.52
CA VAL A 57 -3.69 5.73 1.91
C VAL A 57 -2.25 5.65 2.42
N THR A 58 -1.57 6.78 2.59
CA THR A 58 -0.22 6.81 3.17
C THR A 58 -0.20 6.18 4.55
N ASP A 59 -1.12 6.56 5.44
CA ASP A 59 -1.13 6.05 6.82
C ASP A 59 -1.41 4.55 6.89
N MET A 60 -2.31 4.04 6.05
CA MET A 60 -2.53 2.59 5.93
C MET A 60 -1.25 1.87 5.51
N LEU A 61 -0.56 2.37 4.47
CA LEU A 61 0.65 1.75 3.95
C LEU A 61 1.84 1.88 4.92
N VAL A 62 1.97 3.00 5.62
CA VAL A 62 2.96 3.21 6.69
C VAL A 62 2.73 2.22 7.82
N TRP A 63 1.48 2.01 8.23
CA TRP A 63 1.15 1.05 9.28
C TRP A 63 1.56 -0.37 8.86
N LEU A 64 1.22 -0.79 7.64
CA LEU A 64 1.60 -2.10 7.09
C LEU A 64 3.13 -2.26 7.04
N ASN A 65 3.84 -1.25 6.56
CA ASN A 65 5.30 -1.25 6.46
C ASN A 65 6.00 -1.32 7.83
N LYS A 66 5.33 -0.96 8.92
CA LYS A 66 5.82 -1.12 10.30
C LYS A 66 5.44 -2.47 10.90
N ALA A 67 4.23 -2.95 10.67
CA ALA A 67 3.71 -4.16 11.31
C ALA A 67 4.31 -5.45 10.70
N ILE A 68 4.47 -5.51 9.38
CA ILE A 68 4.96 -6.72 8.67
C ILE A 68 6.38 -7.14 9.10
N PRO A 69 7.37 -6.24 9.25
CA PRO A 69 8.68 -6.60 9.81
C PRO A 69 8.59 -7.24 11.20
N VAL A 70 7.64 -6.81 12.04
CA VAL A 70 7.45 -7.35 13.39
C VAL A 70 6.98 -8.80 13.34
N GLU A 71 6.06 -9.15 12.44
CA GLU A 71 5.64 -10.55 12.26
C GLU A 71 6.78 -11.44 11.77
N LYS A 72 7.60 -10.94 10.84
CA LYS A 72 8.80 -11.66 10.39
C LYS A 72 9.76 -11.89 11.55
N GLN A 73 9.97 -10.89 12.40
CA GLN A 73 10.81 -11.01 13.59
C GLN A 73 10.25 -12.04 14.59
N ASN A 74 8.93 -12.05 14.80
CA ASN A 74 8.28 -13.04 15.67
C ASN A 74 8.50 -14.47 15.15
N LEU A 75 8.42 -14.68 13.84
CA LEU A 75 8.71 -15.98 13.21
C LEU A 75 10.19 -16.38 13.40
N TYR A 76 11.13 -15.45 13.24
CA TYR A 76 12.55 -15.71 13.54
C TYR A 76 12.76 -16.10 15.01
N LEU A 77 12.09 -15.43 15.95
CA LEU A 77 12.18 -15.77 17.37
C LEU A 77 11.58 -17.14 17.67
N LEU A 78 10.44 -17.47 17.07
CA LEU A 78 9.78 -18.77 17.22
C LEU A 78 10.66 -19.92 16.72
N LEU A 79 11.35 -19.70 15.61
CA LEU A 79 12.21 -20.69 14.93
C LEU A 79 13.70 -20.53 15.27
N LYS A 80 14.06 -19.68 16.22
CA LYS A 80 15.46 -19.34 16.55
C LYS A 80 16.37 -20.55 16.81
N TRP A 81 15.81 -21.61 17.41
CA TRP A 81 16.56 -22.80 17.82
C TRP A 81 16.34 -23.99 16.88
N CYS A 82 15.75 -23.74 15.71
CA CYS A 82 15.51 -24.73 14.67
C CYS A 82 16.73 -24.80 13.75
N ASN A 83 17.30 -25.99 13.55
CA ASN A 83 18.54 -26.17 12.78
C ASN A 83 18.32 -26.89 11.43
N ASN A 84 17.17 -26.66 10.79
CA ASN A 84 16.88 -27.23 9.47
C ASN A 84 17.23 -26.22 8.36
N VAL A 85 17.65 -26.70 7.19
CA VAL A 85 17.96 -25.89 6.00
C VAL A 85 16.72 -25.12 5.51
N ASP A 86 15.51 -25.63 5.76
CA ASP A 86 14.25 -25.05 5.26
C ASP A 86 13.64 -23.96 6.18
N VAL A 87 14.33 -23.51 7.22
CA VAL A 87 13.76 -22.56 8.20
C VAL A 87 13.38 -21.23 7.53
N ASP A 88 14.20 -20.71 6.62
CA ASP A 88 13.91 -19.45 5.91
C ASP A 88 12.71 -19.58 4.96
N ASP A 89 12.52 -20.75 4.35
CA ASP A 89 11.34 -21.02 3.52
C ASP A 89 10.08 -21.11 4.36
N HIS A 90 10.14 -21.81 5.51
CA HIS A 90 9.03 -21.84 6.46
C HIS A 90 8.67 -20.44 6.98
N ILE A 91 9.65 -19.58 7.25
CA ILE A 91 9.39 -18.19 7.65
C ILE A 91 8.71 -17.43 6.51
N THR A 92 9.19 -17.59 5.29
CA THR A 92 8.64 -16.90 4.11
C THR A 92 7.19 -17.30 3.86
N ASP A 93 6.89 -18.60 3.91
CA ASP A 93 5.53 -19.12 3.69
C ASP A 93 4.58 -18.76 4.84
N SER A 94 5.06 -18.85 6.09
CA SER A 94 4.29 -18.46 7.28
C SER A 94 3.96 -16.96 7.26
N LEU A 95 4.92 -16.11 6.87
CA LEU A 95 4.71 -14.68 6.77
C LEU A 95 3.68 -14.34 5.68
N ALA A 96 3.78 -15.01 4.52
CA ALA A 96 2.80 -14.85 3.45
C ALA A 96 1.38 -15.22 3.92
N SER A 97 1.26 -16.32 4.65
CA SER A 97 0.00 -16.75 5.26
C SER A 97 -0.52 -15.73 6.28
N ILE A 98 0.33 -15.19 7.16
CA ILE A 98 -0.10 -14.18 8.14
C ILE A 98 -0.58 -12.89 7.44
N CYS A 99 0.15 -12.41 6.43
CA CYS A 99 -0.18 -11.18 5.70
C CYS A 99 -1.43 -11.30 4.82
N GLU A 100 -1.85 -12.51 4.44
CA GLU A 100 -3.07 -12.74 3.66
C GLU A 100 -4.33 -12.14 4.31
N GLY A 101 -4.38 -12.13 5.65
CA GLY A 101 -5.50 -11.53 6.38
C GLY A 101 -5.68 -10.03 6.14
N LEU A 102 -4.61 -9.33 5.74
CA LEU A 102 -4.63 -7.88 5.49
C LEU A 102 -5.17 -7.52 4.10
N CYS A 103 -5.25 -8.47 3.18
CA CYS A 103 -5.67 -8.22 1.79
C CYS A 103 -7.06 -7.59 1.72
N GLN A 104 -8.05 -8.22 2.35
CA GLN A 104 -9.45 -7.78 2.27
C GLN A 104 -9.69 -6.41 2.94
N PRO A 105 -9.26 -6.18 4.20
CA PRO A 105 -9.45 -4.87 4.84
C PRO A 105 -8.78 -3.71 4.11
N LEU A 106 -7.61 -3.95 3.51
CA LEU A 106 -6.90 -2.96 2.70
C LEU A 106 -7.63 -2.69 1.38
N LYS A 107 -8.02 -3.76 0.68
CA LYS A 107 -8.68 -3.68 -0.62
C LYS A 107 -9.99 -2.90 -0.56
N ILE A 108 -10.86 -3.25 0.39
CA ILE A 108 -12.16 -2.58 0.58
C ILE A 108 -11.98 -1.07 0.79
N ARG A 109 -11.01 -0.65 1.60
CA ARG A 109 -10.79 0.76 1.94
C ARG A 109 -10.24 1.57 0.79
N ILE A 110 -9.22 1.05 0.11
CA ILE A 110 -8.63 1.73 -1.04
C ILE A 110 -9.63 1.81 -2.19
N GLU A 111 -10.32 0.70 -2.50
CA GLU A 111 -11.37 0.72 -3.54
C GLU A 111 -12.51 1.67 -3.21
N LYS A 112 -12.90 1.76 -1.93
CA LYS A 112 -13.94 2.70 -1.50
C LYS A 112 -13.54 4.15 -1.79
N ILE A 113 -12.29 4.50 -1.55
CA ILE A 113 -11.81 5.86 -1.82
C ILE A 113 -11.65 6.11 -3.31
N LEU A 114 -11.18 5.13 -4.07
CA LEU A 114 -11.09 5.22 -5.53
C LEU A 114 -12.47 5.33 -6.20
N SER A 115 -13.55 4.93 -5.53
CA SER A 115 -14.92 5.12 -6.02
C SER A 115 -15.42 6.56 -5.93
N VAL A 116 -14.76 7.40 -5.14
CA VAL A 116 -15.09 8.83 -4.99
C VAL A 116 -14.31 9.64 -6.04
N PRO A 117 -14.98 10.46 -6.86
CA PRO A 117 -14.30 11.32 -7.83
C PRO A 117 -13.25 12.20 -7.15
N SER A 118 -12.01 12.10 -7.62
CA SER A 118 -10.85 12.81 -7.08
C SER A 118 -10.05 13.45 -8.20
N GLN A 119 -9.26 14.47 -7.89
CA GLN A 119 -8.40 15.14 -8.87
C GLN A 119 -7.32 14.18 -9.39
N ALA A 120 -6.98 14.27 -10.68
CA ALA A 120 -6.00 13.39 -11.31
C ALA A 120 -4.60 13.47 -10.66
N THR A 121 -4.21 14.64 -10.16
CA THR A 121 -2.94 14.85 -9.44
C THR A 121 -2.86 14.05 -8.14
N VAL A 122 -3.95 14.03 -7.36
CA VAL A 122 -4.04 13.25 -6.11
C VAL A 122 -4.01 11.75 -6.41
N LEU A 123 -4.75 11.30 -7.42
CA LEU A 123 -4.75 9.89 -7.83
C LEU A 123 -3.36 9.44 -8.30
N TYR A 124 -2.66 10.27 -9.06
CA TYR A 124 -1.29 9.98 -9.48
C TYR A 124 -0.31 9.87 -8.31
N SER A 125 -0.46 10.74 -7.30
CA SER A 125 0.29 10.64 -6.03
C SER A 125 0.03 9.29 -5.34
N VAL A 126 -1.23 8.84 -5.27
CA VAL A 126 -1.60 7.52 -4.69
C VAL A 126 -1.00 6.36 -5.47
N VAL A 127 -1.01 6.41 -6.80
CA VAL A 127 -0.35 5.39 -7.65
C VAL A 127 1.13 5.26 -7.27
N ASN A 128 1.84 6.39 -7.16
CA ASN A 128 3.26 6.38 -6.82
C ASN A 128 3.51 5.89 -5.39
N LEU A 129 2.64 6.24 -4.43
CA LEU A 129 2.69 5.70 -3.06
C LEU A 129 2.50 4.19 -3.04
N LEU A 130 1.50 3.66 -3.75
CA LEU A 130 1.26 2.22 -3.85
C LEU A 130 2.45 1.51 -4.48
N ARG A 131 3.02 2.07 -5.55
CA ARG A 131 4.22 1.52 -6.22
C ARG A 131 5.40 1.44 -5.26
N TYR A 132 5.66 2.53 -4.53
CA TYR A 132 6.74 2.62 -3.56
C TYR A 132 6.57 1.64 -2.39
N TYR A 133 5.41 1.64 -1.74
CA TYR A 133 5.19 0.77 -0.58
C TYR A 133 5.08 -0.71 -0.97
N LYS A 134 4.55 -1.02 -2.16
CA LYS A 134 4.64 -2.38 -2.72
C LYS A 134 6.10 -2.83 -2.81
N LYS A 135 6.98 -2.01 -3.40
CA LYS A 135 8.41 -2.32 -3.50
C LYS A 135 9.05 -2.51 -2.12
N CYS A 136 8.67 -1.71 -1.12
CA CYS A 136 9.18 -1.85 0.25
C CYS A 136 8.71 -3.14 0.91
N ILE A 137 7.41 -3.42 0.88
CA ILE A 137 6.81 -4.56 1.57
C ILE A 137 7.18 -5.87 0.89
N CYS A 138 7.24 -5.91 -0.45
CA CYS A 138 7.62 -7.11 -1.21
C CYS A 138 9.10 -7.50 -1.04
N LYS A 139 9.98 -6.61 -0.55
CA LYS A 139 11.33 -7.01 -0.08
C LYS A 139 11.26 -7.94 1.12
N ILE A 140 10.20 -7.82 1.93
CA ILE A 140 10.01 -8.57 3.18
C ILE A 140 9.12 -9.80 2.94
N VAL A 141 7.98 -9.60 2.26
CA VAL A 141 7.00 -10.63 1.89
C VAL A 141 7.24 -11.02 0.44
N LYS A 142 7.93 -12.14 0.21
CA LYS A 142 8.39 -12.55 -1.13
C LYS A 142 7.38 -13.38 -1.93
N LYS A 143 6.28 -13.81 -1.32
CA LYS A 143 5.31 -14.75 -1.89
C LYS A 143 3.91 -14.48 -1.33
N GLY A 144 2.90 -15.04 -2.00
CA GLY A 144 1.52 -15.10 -1.52
C GLY A 144 0.57 -14.10 -2.17
N LEU A 145 -0.70 -14.16 -1.75
CA LEU A 145 -1.79 -13.35 -2.30
C LEU A 145 -1.68 -11.85 -1.97
N PHE A 146 -0.87 -11.50 -0.97
CA PHE A 146 -0.70 -10.11 -0.54
C PHE A 146 -0.01 -9.26 -1.62
N GLU A 147 1.03 -9.79 -2.28
CA GLU A 147 1.67 -9.11 -3.41
C GLU A 147 0.69 -8.91 -4.57
N GLN A 148 -0.07 -9.94 -4.92
CA GLN A 148 -1.09 -9.86 -5.97
C GLN A 148 -2.14 -8.79 -5.65
N THR A 149 -2.59 -8.72 -4.40
CA THR A 149 -3.54 -7.69 -3.93
C THR A 149 -2.97 -6.28 -4.11
N LEU A 150 -1.69 -6.05 -3.78
CA LEU A 150 -1.05 -4.75 -3.99
C LEU A 150 -0.92 -4.39 -5.47
N ILE A 151 -0.62 -5.37 -6.33
CA ILE A 151 -0.58 -5.18 -7.80
C ILE A 151 -1.97 -4.83 -8.34
N GLU A 152 -3.01 -5.56 -7.92
CA GLU A 152 -4.39 -5.27 -8.32
C GLU A 152 -4.80 -3.85 -7.91
N LEU A 153 -4.49 -3.44 -6.68
CA LEU A 153 -4.80 -2.10 -6.18
C LEU A 153 -4.03 -1.01 -6.92
N GLN A 154 -2.76 -1.25 -7.25
CA GLN A 154 -1.97 -0.33 -8.07
C GLN A 154 -2.60 -0.18 -9.46
N ASN A 155 -2.88 -1.30 -10.14
CA ASN A 155 -3.47 -1.29 -11.49
C ASN A 155 -4.84 -0.61 -11.49
N ARG A 156 -5.66 -0.85 -10.46
CA ARG A 156 -6.97 -0.22 -10.31
C ARG A 156 -6.83 1.29 -10.12
N CYS A 157 -5.90 1.74 -9.30
CA CYS A 157 -5.63 3.15 -9.10
C CYS A 157 -5.13 3.83 -10.39
N GLU A 158 -4.25 3.16 -11.14
CA GLU A 158 -3.76 3.63 -12.45
C GLU A 158 -4.91 3.77 -13.47
N GLN A 159 -5.84 2.81 -13.52
CA GLN A 159 -7.01 2.89 -14.38
C GLN A 159 -7.91 4.09 -14.01
N VAL A 160 -8.22 4.26 -12.72
CA VAL A 160 -9.06 5.38 -12.24
C VAL A 160 -8.38 6.72 -12.51
N PHE A 161 -7.06 6.80 -12.32
CA PHE A 161 -6.25 7.97 -12.67
C PHE A 161 -6.37 8.32 -14.16
N LEU A 162 -6.17 7.36 -15.06
CA LEU A 162 -6.22 7.61 -16.51
C LEU A 162 -7.59 8.12 -16.95
N VAL A 163 -8.67 7.54 -16.40
CA VAL A 163 -10.05 8.00 -16.68
C VAL A 163 -10.27 9.41 -16.16
N ALA A 164 -9.84 9.73 -14.93
CA ALA A 164 -9.98 11.06 -14.36
C ALA A 164 -9.18 12.12 -15.16
N LEU A 165 -7.97 11.77 -15.59
CA LEU A 165 -7.14 12.63 -16.43
C LEU A 165 -7.81 12.88 -17.79
N GLN A 166 -8.30 11.83 -18.45
CA GLN A 166 -8.98 11.96 -19.73
C GLN A 166 -10.24 12.84 -19.62
N GLN A 167 -11.02 12.69 -18.55
CA GLN A 167 -12.18 13.55 -18.29
C GLN A 167 -11.76 15.01 -18.08
N GLN A 168 -10.70 15.25 -17.29
CA GLN A 168 -10.20 16.59 -17.03
C GLN A 168 -9.70 17.29 -18.30
N VAL A 169 -8.99 16.56 -19.17
CA VAL A 169 -8.53 17.06 -20.48
C VAL A 169 -9.71 17.33 -21.41
N ASN A 170 -10.64 16.38 -21.54
CA ASN A 170 -11.81 16.53 -22.41
C ASN A 170 -12.68 17.74 -22.00
N ASN A 171 -12.88 17.94 -20.69
CA ASN A 171 -13.64 19.09 -20.19
C ASN A 171 -12.99 20.43 -20.57
N MET A 172 -11.67 20.50 -20.61
CA MET A 172 -10.94 21.70 -21.06
C MET A 172 -10.97 21.87 -22.58
N LEU A 173 -10.97 20.77 -23.34
CA LEU A 173 -11.08 20.80 -24.80
C LEU A 173 -12.48 21.17 -25.30
N ILE A 174 -13.54 20.93 -24.52
CA ILE A 174 -14.90 21.33 -24.88
C ILE A 174 -15.10 22.85 -24.76
N ARG A 175 -14.38 23.51 -23.85
CA ARG A 175 -14.41 24.97 -23.64
C ARG A 175 -13.26 25.65 -24.36
N VAL A 176 -13.22 25.56 -25.69
CA VAL A 176 -12.22 26.28 -26.50
C VAL A 176 -12.55 27.77 -26.45
N GLU A 177 -11.86 28.51 -25.58
CA GLU A 177 -11.88 29.96 -25.59
C GLU A 177 -11.22 30.48 -26.88
N ALA A 178 -11.76 31.56 -27.45
CA ALA A 178 -11.18 32.19 -28.63
C ALA A 178 -9.73 32.62 -28.32
N PRO A 179 -8.79 32.43 -29.27
CA PRO A 179 -7.39 32.79 -29.04
C PRO A 179 -7.27 34.28 -28.69
N PRO A 180 -6.46 34.63 -27.68
CA PRO A 180 -6.29 36.01 -27.27
C PRO A 180 -5.55 36.82 -28.35
N ARG A 181 -5.81 38.13 -28.38
CA ARG A 181 -5.29 39.06 -29.42
C ARG A 181 -3.77 39.20 -29.42
N ASP A 182 -3.13 38.82 -28.32
CA ASP A 182 -1.68 38.84 -28.11
C ASP A 182 -0.98 37.56 -28.56
N LEU A 183 -1.71 36.60 -29.14
CA LEU A 183 -1.22 35.27 -29.53
C LEU A 183 -0.62 34.47 -28.37
N SER A 184 -0.95 34.82 -27.12
CA SER A 184 -0.51 34.07 -25.95
C SER A 184 -1.25 32.72 -25.83
N PRO A 185 -0.66 31.72 -25.14
CA PRO A 185 -1.33 30.45 -24.91
C PRO A 185 -2.65 30.65 -24.15
N THR A 186 -3.70 29.95 -24.57
CA THR A 186 -4.99 30.02 -23.86
C THR A 186 -4.86 29.50 -22.42
N PRO A 187 -5.71 29.96 -21.48
CA PRO A 187 -5.70 29.49 -20.10
C PRO A 187 -5.79 27.96 -19.97
N ALA A 188 -6.50 27.30 -20.89
CA ALA A 188 -6.59 25.84 -20.96
C ALA A 188 -5.22 25.18 -21.17
N VAL A 189 -4.37 25.72 -22.05
CA VAL A 189 -3.01 25.21 -22.28
C VAL A 189 -2.14 25.41 -21.05
N ASN A 190 -2.21 26.58 -20.41
CA ASN A 190 -1.46 26.85 -19.18
C ASN A 190 -1.87 25.91 -18.04
N ASN A 191 -3.17 25.62 -17.90
CA ASN A 191 -3.69 24.69 -16.90
C ASN A 191 -3.24 23.24 -17.18
N LEU A 192 -3.27 22.79 -18.44
CA LEU A 192 -2.77 21.47 -18.82
C LEU A 192 -1.28 21.31 -18.53
N LEU A 193 -0.47 22.33 -18.85
CA LEU A 193 0.96 22.34 -18.55
C LEU A 193 1.22 22.36 -17.04
N ALA A 194 0.41 23.06 -16.26
CA ALA A 194 0.50 23.05 -14.81
C ALA A 194 0.20 21.65 -14.23
N ILE A 195 -0.87 20.99 -14.70
CA ILE A 195 -1.20 19.61 -14.31
C ILE A 195 -0.04 18.66 -14.64
N LEU A 196 0.52 18.75 -15.85
CA LEU A 196 1.66 17.93 -16.26
C LEU A 196 2.88 18.17 -15.36
N ARG A 197 3.19 19.45 -15.08
CA ARG A 197 4.29 19.82 -14.18
C ARG A 197 4.08 19.27 -12.77
N ASP A 198 2.86 19.35 -12.25
CA ASP A 198 2.54 18.87 -10.91
C ASP A 198 2.70 17.34 -10.84
N MET A 199 2.25 16.61 -11.87
CA MET A 199 2.50 15.16 -11.98
C MET A 199 4.00 14.84 -12.03
N LEU A 200 4.77 15.50 -12.90
CA LEU A 200 6.22 15.28 -13.01
C LEU A 200 6.97 15.61 -11.71
N SER A 201 6.50 16.62 -10.97
CA SER A 201 7.07 16.98 -9.66
C SER A 201 6.80 15.88 -8.63
N THR A 202 5.59 15.32 -8.59
CA THR A 202 5.29 14.19 -7.69
C THR A 202 6.03 12.90 -8.08
N ALA A 203 6.26 12.66 -9.37
CA ALA A 203 7.04 11.52 -9.86
C ALA A 203 8.50 11.60 -9.38
N SER A 204 9.15 12.74 -9.60
CA SER A 204 10.55 12.96 -9.18
C SER A 204 10.73 12.91 -7.66
N MET A 205 9.76 13.38 -6.88
CA MET A 205 9.76 13.20 -5.41
C MET A 205 9.63 11.73 -4.98
N SER A 206 8.84 10.94 -5.71
CA SER A 206 8.70 9.51 -5.41
C SER A 206 9.98 8.71 -5.74
N GLU A 207 10.66 9.06 -6.83
CA GLU A 207 11.95 8.47 -7.23
C GLU A 207 13.10 8.87 -6.29
N GLY A 208 13.15 10.13 -5.84
CA GLY A 208 14.16 10.58 -4.87
C GLY A 208 14.11 9.83 -3.54
N ARG A 209 12.90 9.52 -3.05
CA ARG A 209 12.70 8.67 -1.86
C ARG A 209 13.17 7.23 -2.06
N GLU A 210 13.24 6.74 -3.29
CA GLU A 210 13.80 5.41 -3.57
C GLU A 210 15.33 5.36 -3.43
N VAL A 211 16.02 6.46 -3.72
CA VAL A 211 17.49 6.56 -3.67
C VAL A 211 18.00 6.66 -2.22
N ASP A 212 17.27 7.37 -1.35
CA ASP A 212 17.68 7.59 0.04
C ASP A 212 17.59 6.33 0.93
N MET A 213 16.86 5.29 0.50
CA MET A 213 16.77 3.99 1.19
C MET A 213 17.68 2.90 0.62
N GLY A 214 18.46 3.22 -0.42
CA GLY A 214 19.52 2.35 -0.94
C GLY A 214 20.84 2.48 -0.17
N LYS A 215 20.90 3.38 0.82
CA LYS A 215 22.02 3.58 1.75
C LYS A 215 21.61 3.15 3.15
#